data_AF-A0A9P1GLP7-F1
#
_entry.id   AF-A0A9P1GLP7-F1
#
_cell.length_a   1.000
_cell.length_b   1.000
_cell.length_c   1.000
_cell.angle_alpha   90.00
_cell.angle_beta   90.00
_cell.angle_gamma   90.00
#
_symmetry.space_group_name_H-M   'P 1'
#
loop_
_entity.id
_entity.type
_entity.pdbx_description
1 polymer ?
#
loop_
_entity_poly.entity_id
_entity_poly.type
_entity_poly.pdbx_seq_one_letter_code
_entity_poly.pdbx_strand_id
1 'polypeptide(L)'
;MNVKFVRVVPAAEEPALAAEAPADIVQFSTAIYYVEEDEGVLPVDIMRLGSMQGIVKVQYSTEDGSARAGKQYKAQKGEVIFEDQEFRRSIEIETIASPYWAPTLEFKLHLSEPKNCTLGTYLHSCRVKVIDGDTFPSSRYQDLLSQGEKGVRQIRSVGLFWQFWKLCFFQVPGIAWRTLLTMLLDQIRNGYRFFVLLLNIYLVDVLFNTKDPKTEEQLLTPSRSDTAMIVGAALVVPMVFVHLAEFIKVRMDLTGHLRLFLQSSLFRKYLNYSDESRSSVPPSEMQTGITRESLEAADSYRRLLDLIAIFAELAVFTYFTILENPSAVYFVLAMPSTMLLYFLLTLCRPEMDQWKEAEMSVLRLVSEVCHCYRLIADYFQRPQMNEAFQRSASEMRRNLVPENVAHLNDDFFPKWLGPIFMGLYIALDASDVAEIARKPQKLELLVATRYKAHLLGLDYVIFSYFSHSLINGLNDLVICWSPPLHEAPMIGSQAMGRLW
;
A
#
# COMPACT_ATOMS: atom_id res chain seq x y z
N MET A 1 -78.77 -61.45 25.88
CA MET A 1 -77.71 -60.44 25.72
C MET A 1 -76.70 -60.66 26.83
N ASN A 2 -75.52 -61.21 26.51
CA ASN A 2 -74.44 -61.47 27.46
C ASN A 2 -73.59 -60.21 27.65
N VAL A 3 -73.57 -59.65 28.86
CA VAL A 3 -72.66 -58.56 29.24
C VAL A 3 -71.36 -59.20 29.73
N LYS A 4 -70.28 -59.05 28.94
CA LYS A 4 -68.93 -59.49 29.32
C LYS A 4 -68.35 -58.54 30.36
N PHE A 5 -68.01 -59.06 31.53
CA PHE A 5 -67.17 -58.37 32.51
C PHE A 5 -65.74 -58.29 31.97
N VAL A 6 -65.28 -57.07 31.69
CA VAL A 6 -63.88 -56.80 31.34
C VAL A 6 -63.07 -56.78 32.63
N ARG A 7 -62.10 -57.68 32.71
CA ARG A 7 -61.17 -57.80 33.84
C ARG A 7 -60.21 -56.62 33.79
N VAL A 8 -60.23 -55.76 34.82
CA VAL A 8 -59.24 -54.70 34.99
C VAL A 8 -57.90 -55.37 35.30
N VAL A 9 -56.96 -55.27 34.36
CA VAL A 9 -55.55 -55.65 34.55
C VAL A 9 -54.91 -54.54 35.38
N PRO A 10 -54.18 -54.83 36.47
CA PRO A 10 -53.47 -53.80 37.22
C PRO A 10 -52.42 -53.17 36.30
N ALA A 11 -52.33 -51.84 36.34
CA ALA A 11 -51.33 -51.08 35.60
C ALA A 11 -49.94 -51.66 35.91
N ALA A 12 -49.22 -52.07 34.87
CA ALA A 12 -47.80 -52.36 34.98
C ALA A 12 -47.14 -51.11 35.55
N GLU A 13 -46.36 -51.27 36.62
CA GLU A 13 -45.41 -50.24 37.05
C GLU A 13 -44.53 -49.90 35.84
N GLU A 14 -44.70 -48.68 35.31
CA GLU A 14 -43.73 -48.10 34.42
C GLU A 14 -42.38 -48.14 35.16
N PRO A 15 -41.31 -48.70 34.55
CA PRO A 15 -40.00 -48.59 35.15
C PRO A 15 -39.72 -47.09 35.29
N ALA A 16 -39.55 -46.65 36.53
CA ALA A 16 -39.07 -45.31 36.83
C ALA A 16 -37.87 -45.07 35.92
N LEU A 17 -38.04 -44.18 34.94
CA LEU A 17 -36.97 -43.69 34.10
C LEU A 17 -35.91 -43.22 35.10
N ALA A 18 -34.82 -43.97 35.22
CA ALA A 18 -33.68 -43.52 36.01
C ALA A 18 -33.34 -42.15 35.42
N ALA A 19 -33.66 -41.09 36.16
CA ALA A 19 -33.32 -39.75 35.75
C ALA A 19 -31.81 -39.79 35.54
N GLU A 20 -31.37 -39.75 34.28
CA GLU A 20 -29.97 -39.58 33.95
C GLU A 20 -29.51 -38.40 34.82
N ALA A 21 -28.51 -38.66 35.67
CA ALA A 21 -27.97 -37.62 36.53
C ALA A 21 -27.75 -36.38 35.67
N PRO A 22 -28.19 -35.18 36.09
CA PRO A 22 -28.17 -34.02 35.23
C PRO A 22 -26.73 -33.82 34.74
N ALA A 23 -26.52 -34.07 33.44
CA ALA A 23 -25.20 -34.04 32.85
C ALA A 23 -24.66 -32.62 33.01
N ASP A 24 -23.50 -32.50 33.64
CA ASP A 24 -22.90 -31.20 33.88
C ASP A 24 -22.66 -30.47 32.55
N ILE A 25 -22.87 -29.17 32.55
CA ILE A 25 -22.71 -28.31 31.38
C ILE A 25 -21.35 -27.61 31.49
N VAL A 26 -20.49 -27.80 30.51
CA VAL A 26 -19.20 -27.10 30.43
C VAL A 26 -19.26 -26.04 29.35
N GLN A 27 -18.80 -24.83 29.68
CA GLN A 27 -18.84 -23.67 28.79
C GLN A 27 -17.77 -22.63 29.15
N PHE A 28 -17.43 -21.74 28.22
CA PHE A 28 -16.62 -20.56 28.53
C PHE A 28 -17.38 -19.60 29.47
N SER A 29 -16.64 -18.82 30.28
CA SER A 29 -17.26 -17.83 31.18
C SER A 29 -17.94 -16.69 30.43
N THR A 30 -17.40 -16.29 29.27
CA THR A 30 -17.95 -15.25 28.40
C THR A 30 -17.86 -15.65 26.93
N ALA A 31 -18.68 -15.01 26.08
CA ALA A 31 -18.62 -15.22 24.63
C ALA A 31 -17.46 -14.46 23.96
N ILE A 32 -16.93 -13.42 24.60
CA ILE A 32 -15.89 -12.54 24.07
C ILE A 32 -14.85 -12.26 25.18
N TYR A 33 -13.59 -12.51 24.86
CA TYR A 33 -12.43 -12.09 25.63
C TYR A 33 -11.68 -10.99 24.89
N TYR A 34 -11.01 -10.12 25.64
CA TYR A 34 -10.14 -9.08 25.11
C TYR A 34 -8.75 -9.29 25.69
N VAL A 35 -7.74 -9.11 24.87
CA VAL A 35 -6.33 -9.17 25.26
C VAL A 35 -5.57 -8.09 24.51
N GLU A 36 -4.74 -7.32 25.19
CA GLU A 36 -3.76 -6.46 24.53
C GLU A 36 -2.57 -7.31 24.07
N GLU A 37 -2.02 -7.04 22.89
CA GLU A 37 -0.95 -7.88 22.32
C GLU A 37 0.31 -7.98 23.22
N ASP A 38 0.54 -6.95 24.04
CA ASP A 38 1.67 -6.83 24.96
C ASP A 38 1.48 -7.60 26.28
N GLU A 39 0.28 -8.11 26.57
CA GLU A 39 0.02 -8.89 27.80
C GLU A 39 0.73 -10.26 27.79
N GLY A 40 1.05 -10.79 26.61
CA GLY A 40 1.77 -12.06 26.40
C GLY A 40 0.96 -13.33 26.71
N VAL A 41 0.03 -13.30 27.66
CA VAL A 41 -0.81 -14.44 28.04
C VAL A 41 -2.23 -13.99 28.37
N LEU A 42 -3.22 -14.60 27.72
CA LEU A 42 -4.64 -14.43 28.01
C LEU A 42 -5.17 -15.58 28.88
N PRO A 43 -5.59 -15.33 30.14
CA PRO A 43 -6.33 -16.31 30.92
C PRO A 43 -7.79 -16.42 30.42
N VAL A 44 -8.18 -17.63 29.99
CA VAL A 44 -9.55 -17.95 29.55
C VAL A 44 -10.19 -18.91 30.53
N ASP A 45 -11.26 -18.46 31.16
CA ASP A 45 -11.98 -19.25 32.14
C ASP A 45 -13.04 -20.15 31.51
N ILE A 46 -13.01 -21.43 31.88
CA ILE A 46 -14.02 -22.42 31.55
C ILE A 46 -14.76 -22.79 32.83
N MET A 47 -16.08 -22.76 32.75
CA MET A 47 -17.00 -22.98 33.84
C MET A 47 -17.73 -24.31 33.65
N ARG A 48 -17.88 -25.06 34.74
CA ARG A 48 -18.72 -26.26 34.86
C ARG A 48 -19.94 -25.92 35.70
N LEU A 49 -21.13 -26.22 35.19
CA LEU A 49 -22.42 -25.98 35.84
C LEU A 49 -23.16 -27.31 36.02
N GLY A 50 -23.91 -27.47 37.11
CA GLY A 50 -24.73 -28.67 37.35
C GLY A 50 -24.44 -29.34 38.68
N SER A 51 -24.39 -30.67 38.66
CA SER A 51 -24.19 -31.55 39.82
C SER A 51 -22.79 -31.47 40.42
N MET A 52 -21.77 -31.12 39.60
CA MET A 52 -20.35 -31.04 39.97
C MET A 52 -19.77 -32.35 40.54
N GLN A 53 -20.44 -33.48 40.27
CA GLN A 53 -20.05 -34.80 40.77
C GLN A 53 -19.21 -35.54 39.72
N GLY A 54 -18.09 -36.10 40.17
CA GLY A 54 -17.19 -36.89 39.35
C GLY A 54 -16.32 -36.06 38.39
N ILE A 55 -15.47 -36.77 37.65
CA ILE A 55 -14.48 -36.17 36.76
C ILE A 55 -15.10 -35.93 35.38
N VAL A 56 -14.99 -34.68 34.91
CA VAL A 56 -15.45 -34.23 33.59
C VAL A 56 -14.25 -33.84 32.74
N LYS A 57 -14.28 -34.17 31.44
CA LYS A 57 -13.20 -33.81 30.52
C LYS A 57 -13.75 -33.19 29.25
N VAL A 58 -13.07 -32.15 28.77
CA VAL A 58 -13.39 -31.45 27.52
C VAL A 58 -12.10 -31.06 26.83
N GLN A 59 -12.01 -31.23 25.51
CA GLN A 59 -10.88 -30.70 24.75
C GLN A 59 -11.15 -29.26 24.32
N TYR A 60 -10.10 -28.45 24.24
CA TYR A 60 -10.15 -27.11 23.66
C TYR A 60 -9.19 -27.01 22.48
N SER A 61 -9.55 -26.21 21.50
CA SER A 61 -8.70 -25.86 20.36
C SER A 61 -8.90 -24.41 19.95
N THR A 62 -7.83 -23.83 19.41
CA THR A 62 -7.84 -22.50 18.78
C THR A 62 -8.13 -22.64 17.28
N GLU A 63 -8.95 -21.74 16.74
CA GLU A 63 -9.27 -21.63 15.32
C GLU A 63 -8.91 -20.24 14.80
N ASP A 64 -8.18 -20.20 13.69
CA ASP A 64 -7.77 -18.96 13.02
C ASP A 64 -9.00 -18.16 12.58
N GLY A 65 -8.93 -16.84 12.76
CA GLY A 65 -9.92 -15.91 12.26
C GLY A 65 -9.24 -14.83 11.40
N SER A 66 -9.42 -13.58 11.80
CA SER A 66 -8.62 -12.48 11.24
C SER A 66 -7.23 -12.41 11.89
N ALA A 67 -7.12 -12.82 13.16
CA ALA A 67 -5.86 -13.16 13.80
C ALA A 67 -5.41 -14.56 13.35
N ARG A 68 -4.14 -14.71 13.02
CA ARG A 68 -3.55 -15.97 12.54
C ARG A 68 -2.55 -16.51 13.56
N ALA A 69 -2.58 -17.84 13.73
CA ALA A 69 -1.59 -18.56 14.51
C ALA A 69 -0.16 -18.29 14.02
N GLY A 70 0.77 -18.16 14.98
CA GLY A 70 2.18 -17.86 14.73
C GLY A 70 2.47 -16.39 14.42
N LYS A 71 1.44 -15.55 14.29
CA LYS A 71 1.57 -14.09 14.15
C LYS A 71 1.02 -13.33 15.34
N GLN A 72 -0.25 -13.57 15.69
CA GLN A 72 -0.93 -12.86 16.80
C GLN A 72 -1.05 -13.71 18.06
N TYR A 73 -1.11 -15.03 17.91
CA TYR A 73 -1.22 -15.97 19.02
C TYR A 73 -0.57 -17.30 18.64
N LYS A 74 -0.25 -18.14 19.63
CA LYS A 74 0.24 -19.50 19.36
C LYS A 74 -0.93 -20.46 19.28
N ALA A 75 -1.00 -21.27 18.21
CA ALA A 75 -2.00 -22.32 18.11
C ALA A 75 -1.83 -23.30 19.26
N GLN A 76 -2.88 -23.43 20.07
CA GLN A 76 -2.93 -24.35 21.19
C GLN A 76 -4.12 -25.31 21.04
N LYS A 77 -3.89 -26.56 21.45
CA LYS A 77 -4.91 -27.59 21.63
C LYS A 77 -4.57 -28.34 22.92
N GLY A 78 -5.57 -28.58 23.77
CA GLY A 78 -5.37 -29.29 25.03
C GLY A 78 -6.63 -29.93 25.56
N GLU A 79 -6.51 -30.60 26.70
CA GLU A 79 -7.63 -31.19 27.45
C GLU A 79 -7.77 -30.44 28.79
N VAL A 80 -9.00 -30.03 29.11
CA VAL A 80 -9.36 -29.51 30.42
C VAL A 80 -10.07 -30.62 31.19
N ILE A 81 -9.52 -30.94 32.36
CA ILE A 81 -10.06 -31.92 33.28
C ILE A 81 -10.61 -31.15 34.47
N PHE A 82 -11.87 -31.36 34.81
CA PHE A 82 -12.47 -30.88 36.04
C PHE A 82 -12.52 -32.05 37.02
N GLU A 83 -11.84 -31.90 38.16
CA GLU A 83 -11.94 -32.86 39.26
C GLU A 83 -13.29 -32.75 39.97
N ASP A 84 -13.55 -33.66 40.91
CA ASP A 84 -14.76 -33.63 41.72
C ASP A 84 -14.87 -32.28 42.47
N GLN A 85 -16.06 -31.67 42.44
CA GLN A 85 -16.35 -30.35 43.03
C GLN A 85 -15.60 -29.15 42.43
N GLU A 86 -14.84 -29.31 41.34
CA GLU A 86 -14.26 -28.17 40.60
C GLU A 86 -15.29 -27.55 39.66
N PHE A 87 -15.53 -26.24 39.81
CA PHE A 87 -16.51 -25.50 39.00
C PHE A 87 -15.88 -24.53 37.98
N ARG A 88 -14.58 -24.24 38.09
CA ARG A 88 -13.85 -23.30 37.23
C ARG A 88 -12.43 -23.79 36.98
N ARG A 89 -11.97 -23.66 35.74
CA ARG A 89 -10.57 -23.89 35.36
C ARG A 89 -10.16 -22.86 34.32
N SER A 90 -8.95 -22.30 34.46
CA SER A 90 -8.41 -21.32 33.52
C SER A 90 -7.39 -21.99 32.60
N ILE A 91 -7.43 -21.64 31.32
CA ILE A 91 -6.40 -21.99 30.33
C ILE A 91 -5.65 -20.71 29.92
N GLU A 92 -4.36 -20.83 29.67
CA GLU A 92 -3.49 -19.71 29.34
C GLU A 92 -3.14 -19.75 27.84
N ILE A 93 -3.72 -18.83 27.07
CA ILE A 93 -3.43 -18.69 25.63
C ILE A 93 -2.32 -17.68 25.44
N GLU A 94 -1.20 -18.10 24.84
CA GLU A 94 -0.06 -17.22 24.58
C GLU A 94 -0.33 -16.31 23.37
N THR A 95 -0.23 -14.99 23.59
CA THR A 95 -0.25 -13.97 22.53
C THR A 95 1.15 -13.63 22.06
N ILE A 96 1.26 -13.06 20.86
CA ILE A 96 2.53 -12.68 20.25
C ILE A 96 2.47 -11.17 19.97
N ALA A 97 3.30 -10.39 20.66
CA ALA A 97 3.43 -8.96 20.43
C ALA A 97 4.14 -8.67 19.09
N SER A 98 3.65 -7.67 18.36
CA SER A 98 4.27 -7.16 17.14
C SER A 98 4.73 -5.71 17.32
N PRO A 99 5.87 -5.29 16.76
CA PRO A 99 6.27 -3.88 16.78
C PRO A 99 5.60 -3.04 15.67
N TYR A 100 4.64 -3.64 14.96
CA TYR A 100 3.98 -3.05 13.79
C TYR A 100 2.48 -3.05 13.99
N TRP A 101 1.90 -1.88 13.77
CA TRP A 101 0.47 -1.66 13.85
C TRP A 101 -0.37 -2.69 13.06
N ALA A 102 -1.47 -3.11 13.67
CA ALA A 102 -2.53 -3.93 13.16
C ALA A 102 -3.90 -3.39 13.62
N PRO A 103 -4.98 -3.61 12.84
CA PRO A 103 -6.33 -3.37 13.36
C PRO A 103 -6.65 -4.37 14.48
N THR A 104 -7.72 -4.15 15.25
CA THR A 104 -8.23 -5.19 16.16
C THR A 104 -8.55 -6.47 15.36
N LEU A 105 -7.89 -7.57 15.74
CA LEU A 105 -8.05 -8.87 15.11
C LEU A 105 -8.75 -9.83 16.07
N GLU A 106 -9.33 -10.90 15.52
CA GLU A 106 -10.03 -11.91 16.29
C GLU A 106 -9.69 -13.33 15.85
N PHE A 107 -9.62 -14.23 16.82
CA PHE A 107 -9.57 -15.68 16.65
C PHE A 107 -10.62 -16.33 17.55
N LYS A 108 -10.87 -17.63 17.35
CA LYS A 108 -11.88 -18.36 18.12
C LYS A 108 -11.27 -19.47 18.96
N LEU A 109 -11.94 -19.77 20.05
CA LEU A 109 -11.71 -20.96 20.87
C LEU A 109 -12.95 -21.83 20.82
N HIS A 110 -12.73 -23.14 20.72
CA HIS A 110 -13.78 -24.15 20.63
C HIS A 110 -13.55 -25.23 21.66
N LEU A 111 -14.63 -25.57 22.38
CA LEU A 111 -14.72 -26.77 23.20
C LEU A 111 -15.26 -27.92 22.35
N SER A 112 -14.64 -29.09 22.46
CA SER A 112 -14.96 -30.28 21.69
C SER A 112 -14.78 -31.55 22.51
N GLU A 113 -15.35 -32.66 22.03
CA GLU A 113 -15.20 -34.00 22.62
C GLU A 113 -15.52 -34.05 24.14
N PRO A 114 -16.74 -33.65 24.56
CA PRO A 114 -17.13 -33.72 25.96
C PRO A 114 -17.23 -35.18 26.45
N LYS A 115 -16.70 -35.44 27.64
CA LYS A 115 -16.82 -36.73 28.35
C LYS A 115 -17.49 -36.50 29.70
N ASN A 116 -18.53 -37.28 29.99
CA ASN A 116 -19.36 -37.18 31.20
C ASN A 116 -20.00 -35.79 31.41
N CYS A 117 -20.14 -35.01 30.33
CA CYS A 117 -20.74 -33.68 30.36
C CYS A 117 -21.41 -33.37 29.02
N THR A 118 -22.17 -32.27 29.00
CA THR A 118 -22.69 -31.65 27.79
C THR A 118 -22.04 -30.27 27.61
N LEU A 119 -21.89 -29.83 26.37
CA LEU A 119 -21.37 -28.49 26.09
C LEU A 119 -22.50 -27.47 26.13
N GLY A 120 -22.21 -26.27 26.64
CA GLY A 120 -23.17 -25.16 26.63
C GLY A 120 -23.62 -24.79 25.21
N THR A 121 -24.92 -24.61 25.01
CA THR A 121 -25.51 -24.38 23.68
C THR A 121 -24.90 -23.18 22.94
N TYR A 122 -24.57 -22.10 23.67
CA TYR A 122 -24.06 -20.85 23.09
C TYR A 122 -22.59 -20.57 23.41
N LEU A 123 -22.10 -21.07 24.55
CA LEU A 123 -20.78 -20.75 25.10
C LEU A 123 -19.79 -21.92 24.97
N HIS A 124 -20.03 -22.86 24.06
CA HIS A 124 -19.03 -23.86 23.65
C HIS A 124 -17.98 -23.28 22.69
N SER A 125 -18.24 -22.09 22.13
CA SER A 125 -17.28 -21.31 21.35
C SER A 125 -17.23 -19.89 21.89
N CYS A 126 -16.03 -19.34 22.02
CA CYS A 126 -15.83 -17.94 22.35
C CYS A 126 -14.88 -17.27 21.34
N ARG A 127 -15.01 -15.95 21.22
CA ARG A 127 -14.12 -15.12 20.41
C ARG A 127 -13.12 -14.43 21.31
N VAL A 128 -11.87 -14.38 20.86
CA VAL A 128 -10.85 -13.56 21.50
C VAL A 128 -10.53 -12.42 20.55
N LYS A 129 -10.67 -11.19 21.05
CA LYS A 129 -10.26 -9.97 20.35
C LYS A 129 -8.88 -9.56 20.84
N VAL A 130 -7.93 -9.53 19.93
CA VAL A 130 -6.58 -9.01 20.15
C VAL A 130 -6.61 -7.52 19.81
N ILE A 131 -6.42 -6.69 20.83
CA ILE A 131 -6.35 -5.24 20.71
C ILE A 131 -4.88 -4.85 20.56
N ASP A 132 -4.62 -4.05 19.55
CA ASP A 132 -3.33 -3.44 19.29
C ASP A 132 -3.39 -2.00 19.81
N GLY A 133 -2.41 -1.63 20.65
CA GLY A 133 -2.28 -0.33 21.28
C GLY A 133 -1.36 0.65 20.52
N ASP A 134 -0.72 0.19 19.45
CA ASP A 134 0.19 0.98 18.65
C ASP A 134 -0.55 2.02 17.80
N THR A 135 0.17 3.09 17.46
CA THR A 135 -0.35 4.11 16.54
C THR A 135 0.02 3.79 15.11
N PHE A 136 -0.88 4.04 14.15
CA PHE A 136 -0.54 3.92 12.73
C PHE A 136 0.42 5.03 12.28
N PRO A 137 1.41 4.75 11.41
CA PRO A 137 1.89 3.43 10.97
C PRO A 137 2.87 2.75 11.95
N SER A 138 3.40 3.51 12.92
CA SER A 138 4.31 3.04 13.96
C SER A 138 4.26 3.95 15.19
N SER A 139 4.52 3.41 16.38
CA SER A 139 4.52 4.13 17.67
C SER A 139 5.62 5.20 17.83
N ARG A 140 6.47 5.41 16.83
CA ARG A 140 7.49 6.47 16.80
C ARG A 140 6.93 7.88 17.00
N TYR A 141 5.70 8.14 16.53
CA TYR A 141 5.08 9.47 16.57
C TYR A 141 3.93 9.57 17.57
N GLN A 142 3.80 8.59 18.48
CA GLN A 142 2.71 8.51 19.45
C GLN A 142 2.58 9.78 20.29
N ASP A 143 3.69 10.35 20.75
CA ASP A 143 3.71 11.60 21.54
C ASP A 143 3.09 12.78 20.77
N LEU A 144 3.36 12.89 19.47
CA LEU A 144 2.81 13.96 18.62
C LEU A 144 1.34 13.71 18.29
N LEU A 145 0.95 12.46 18.07
CA LEU A 145 -0.44 12.08 17.83
C LEU A 145 -1.32 12.36 19.07
N SER A 146 -0.78 12.16 20.27
CA SER A 146 -1.48 12.45 21.53
C SER A 146 -1.83 13.95 21.72
N GLN A 147 -1.08 14.84 21.06
CA GLN A 147 -1.30 16.30 21.08
C GLN A 147 -2.44 16.73 20.13
N GLY A 148 -3.07 15.78 19.43
CA GLY A 148 -4.14 16.04 18.46
C GLY A 148 -3.62 16.69 17.19
N GLU A 149 -4.50 17.36 16.45
CA GLU A 149 -4.25 17.92 15.11
C GLU A 149 -2.97 18.75 15.00
N LYS A 150 -2.68 19.57 16.03
CA LYS A 150 -1.49 20.43 16.05
C LYS A 150 -0.19 19.64 16.07
N GLY A 151 -0.19 18.47 16.71
CA GLY A 151 0.96 17.57 16.73
C GLY A 151 1.10 16.81 15.42
N VAL A 152 -0.02 16.40 14.81
CA VAL A 152 0.00 15.72 13.50
C VAL A 152 0.56 16.63 12.39
N ARG A 153 0.22 17.92 12.39
CA ARG A 153 0.77 18.91 11.44
C ARG A 153 2.30 19.11 11.56
N GLN A 154 2.91 18.74 12.68
CA GLN A 154 4.36 18.84 12.88
C GLN A 154 5.13 17.60 12.39
N ILE A 155 4.42 16.53 12.02
CA ILE A 155 5.04 15.30 11.56
C ILE A 155 5.62 15.53 10.16
N ARG A 156 6.89 15.16 9.99
CA ARG A 156 7.56 15.21 8.68
C ARG A 156 7.00 14.11 7.76
N SER A 157 6.39 14.49 6.64
CA SER A 157 5.74 13.58 5.68
C SER A 157 6.68 12.47 5.19
N VAL A 158 7.93 12.80 4.81
CA VAL A 158 8.92 11.80 4.37
C VAL A 158 9.24 10.77 5.47
N GLY A 159 9.30 11.22 6.73
CA GLY A 159 9.63 10.35 7.86
C GLY A 159 8.51 9.35 8.18
N LEU A 160 7.26 9.82 8.12
CA LEU A 160 6.09 8.98 8.34
C LEU A 160 5.88 8.06 7.11
N PHE A 161 6.16 8.50 5.88
CA PHE A 161 6.09 7.67 4.67
C PHE A 161 7.04 6.48 4.77
N TRP A 162 8.24 6.71 5.31
CA TRP A 162 9.20 5.64 5.56
C TRP A 162 8.69 4.62 6.60
N GLN A 163 7.97 5.05 7.64
CA GLN A 163 7.35 4.12 8.60
C GLN A 163 6.23 3.31 7.93
N PHE A 164 5.40 3.96 7.14
CA PHE A 164 4.35 3.30 6.37
C PHE A 164 4.92 2.28 5.38
N TRP A 165 6.00 2.62 4.68
CA TRP A 165 6.67 1.70 3.77
C TRP A 165 7.19 0.46 4.52
N LYS A 166 7.79 0.63 5.71
CA LYS A 166 8.22 -0.48 6.57
C LYS A 166 7.05 -1.35 7.01
N LEU A 167 5.96 -0.74 7.46
CA LEU A 167 4.73 -1.45 7.83
C LEU A 167 4.27 -2.32 6.66
N CYS A 168 4.15 -1.75 5.46
CA CYS A 168 3.73 -2.47 4.26
C CYS A 168 4.68 -3.61 3.89
N PHE A 169 5.99 -3.39 3.99
CA PHE A 169 7.01 -4.36 3.61
C PHE A 169 7.07 -5.56 4.58
N PHE A 170 7.00 -5.32 5.89
CA PHE A 170 7.18 -6.36 6.90
C PHE A 170 5.87 -7.02 7.36
N GLN A 171 4.79 -6.25 7.53
CA GLN A 171 3.56 -6.75 8.14
C GLN A 171 2.68 -7.50 7.13
N VAL A 172 2.57 -6.98 5.91
CA VAL A 172 1.64 -7.50 4.91
C VAL A 172 2.20 -8.76 4.26
N PRO A 173 1.49 -9.91 4.32
CA PRO A 173 2.02 -11.19 3.88
C PRO A 173 2.29 -11.20 2.37
N GLY A 174 3.49 -11.63 1.99
CA GLY A 174 3.90 -11.83 0.59
C GLY A 174 4.32 -10.56 -0.14
N ILE A 175 4.24 -9.37 0.48
CA ILE A 175 4.64 -8.11 -0.15
C ILE A 175 6.16 -8.00 -0.27
N ALA A 176 6.92 -8.35 0.76
CA ALA A 176 8.39 -8.28 0.71
C ALA A 176 9.00 -8.97 -0.52
N TRP A 177 8.61 -10.22 -0.80
CA TRP A 177 9.09 -10.96 -1.97
C TRP A 177 8.61 -10.32 -3.28
N ARG A 178 7.36 -9.84 -3.33
CA ARG A 178 6.83 -9.17 -4.52
C ARG A 178 7.55 -7.87 -4.81
N THR A 179 7.87 -7.09 -3.78
CA THR A 179 8.67 -5.86 -3.89
C THR A 179 10.05 -6.17 -4.45
N LEU A 180 10.74 -7.16 -3.88
CA LEU A 180 12.07 -7.57 -4.35
C LEU A 180 12.05 -8.03 -5.82
N LEU A 181 11.08 -8.87 -6.19
CA LEU A 181 10.94 -9.36 -7.55
C LEU A 181 10.55 -8.24 -8.52
N THR A 182 9.71 -7.29 -8.10
CA THR A 182 9.37 -6.11 -8.91
C THR A 182 10.62 -5.28 -9.21
N MET A 183 11.43 -4.99 -8.18
CA MET A 183 12.69 -4.27 -8.34
C MET A 183 13.64 -4.98 -9.30
N LEU A 184 13.73 -6.31 -9.25
CA LEU A 184 14.58 -7.10 -10.16
C LEU A 184 14.05 -7.07 -11.60
N LEU A 185 12.73 -7.24 -11.79
CA LEU A 185 12.10 -7.21 -13.11
C LEU A 185 12.22 -5.82 -13.76
N ASP A 186 12.17 -4.75 -12.97
CA ASP A 186 12.43 -3.39 -13.46
C ASP A 186 13.85 -3.22 -14.02
N GLN A 187 14.84 -3.92 -13.47
CA GLN A 187 16.20 -3.88 -14.01
C GLN A 187 16.35 -4.60 -15.36
N ILE A 188 15.45 -5.54 -15.71
CA ILE A 188 15.47 -6.17 -17.05
C ILE A 188 15.21 -5.13 -18.13
N ARG A 189 14.27 -4.20 -17.88
CA ARG A 189 13.98 -3.08 -18.78
C ARG A 189 15.19 -2.15 -18.91
N ASN A 190 15.85 -1.82 -17.79
CA ASN A 190 17.05 -0.99 -17.81
C ASN A 190 18.21 -1.68 -18.55
N GLY A 191 18.40 -2.98 -18.33
CA GLY A 191 19.39 -3.79 -19.04
C GLY A 191 19.11 -3.88 -20.53
N TYR A 192 17.85 -3.99 -20.94
CA TYR A 192 17.46 -3.93 -22.35
C TYR A 192 17.83 -2.59 -23.00
N ARG A 193 17.52 -1.47 -22.34
CA ARG A 193 17.90 -0.13 -22.84
C ARG A 193 19.41 -0.01 -23.04
N PHE A 194 20.20 -0.45 -22.06
CA PHE A 194 21.65 -0.49 -22.17
C PHE A 194 22.14 -1.39 -23.30
N PHE A 195 21.56 -2.59 -23.45
CA PHE A 195 21.89 -3.51 -24.52
C PHE A 195 21.62 -2.91 -25.91
N VAL A 196 20.49 -2.22 -26.09
CA VAL A 196 20.16 -1.52 -27.34
C VAL A 196 21.18 -0.42 -27.66
N LEU A 197 21.65 0.34 -26.65
CA LEU A 197 22.68 1.35 -26.86
C LEU A 197 23.99 0.71 -27.38
N LEU A 198 24.47 -0.35 -26.72
CA LEU A 198 25.67 -1.06 -27.16
C LEU A 198 25.54 -1.61 -28.58
N LEU A 199 24.38 -2.18 -28.90
CA LEU A 199 24.12 -2.76 -30.21
C LEU A 199 24.01 -1.69 -31.30
N ASN A 200 23.46 -0.51 -30.99
CA ASN A 200 23.43 0.63 -31.91
C ASN A 200 24.84 1.16 -32.23
N ILE A 201 25.74 1.20 -31.23
CA ILE A 201 27.15 1.57 -31.46
C ILE A 201 27.81 0.54 -32.37
N TYR A 202 27.67 -0.75 -32.06
CA TYR A 202 28.22 -1.84 -32.87
C TYR A 202 27.75 -1.76 -34.33
N LEU A 203 26.47 -1.43 -34.53
CA LEU A 203 25.88 -1.28 -35.86
C LEU A 203 26.52 -0.13 -36.66
N VAL A 204 26.83 0.99 -36.02
CA VAL A 204 27.46 2.15 -36.70
C VAL A 204 28.96 1.92 -36.89
N ASP A 205 29.67 1.55 -35.83
CA ASP A 205 31.14 1.51 -35.81
C ASP A 205 31.73 0.28 -36.49
N VAL A 206 31.01 -0.87 -36.44
CA VAL A 206 31.51 -2.14 -37.00
C VAL A 206 30.74 -2.55 -38.24
N LEU A 207 29.41 -2.60 -38.19
CA LEU A 207 28.63 -3.15 -39.30
C LEU A 207 28.63 -2.21 -40.52
N PHE A 208 28.45 -0.91 -40.31
CA PHE A 208 28.39 0.09 -41.38
C PHE A 208 29.73 0.74 -41.73
N ASN A 209 30.78 0.56 -40.92
CA ASN A 209 32.11 1.05 -41.27
C ASN A 209 32.80 0.09 -42.26
N THR A 210 32.75 0.44 -43.55
CA THR A 210 33.35 -0.33 -44.65
C THR A 210 34.77 0.07 -44.99
N LYS A 211 35.35 1.08 -44.33
CA LYS A 211 36.63 1.69 -44.74
C LYS A 211 37.84 1.17 -43.96
N ASP A 212 37.63 0.66 -42.75
CA ASP A 212 38.71 0.15 -41.90
C ASP A 212 38.88 -1.38 -42.02
N PRO A 213 40.07 -1.89 -42.38
CA PRO A 213 40.32 -3.33 -42.51
C PRO A 213 40.33 -4.06 -41.15
N LYS A 214 40.50 -3.34 -40.03
CA LYS A 214 40.44 -3.91 -38.67
C LYS A 214 39.02 -4.30 -38.24
N THR A 215 38.02 -3.76 -38.93
CA THR A 215 36.60 -3.98 -38.62
C THR A 215 36.16 -5.39 -39.00
N GLU A 216 36.82 -6.02 -39.98
CA GLU A 216 36.50 -7.39 -40.42
C GLU A 216 36.83 -8.45 -39.36
N GLU A 217 37.80 -8.17 -38.47
CA GLU A 217 38.13 -9.03 -37.32
C GLU A 217 37.12 -8.92 -36.17
N GLN A 218 36.31 -7.85 -36.15
CA GLN A 218 35.32 -7.56 -35.09
C GLN A 218 33.89 -7.97 -35.49
N LEU A 219 33.70 -8.50 -36.70
CA LEU A 219 32.42 -9.03 -37.15
C LEU A 219 32.07 -10.31 -36.39
N LEU A 220 30.82 -10.43 -35.93
CA LEU A 220 30.34 -11.64 -35.25
C LEU A 220 30.34 -12.87 -36.16
N THR A 221 30.21 -12.66 -37.47
CA THR A 221 30.29 -13.72 -38.48
C THR A 221 31.13 -13.23 -39.66
N PRO A 222 31.74 -14.14 -40.45
CA PRO A 222 32.58 -13.76 -41.59
C PRO A 222 31.84 -12.99 -42.69
N SER A 223 30.51 -13.02 -42.71
CA SER A 223 29.69 -12.23 -43.65
C SER A 223 29.00 -11.07 -42.94
N ARG A 224 28.96 -9.91 -43.60
CA ARG A 224 28.28 -8.71 -43.05
C ARG A 224 26.76 -8.85 -43.08
N SER A 225 26.20 -9.57 -44.05
CA SER A 225 24.75 -9.82 -44.16
C SER A 225 24.23 -10.69 -43.02
N ASP A 226 24.95 -11.75 -42.66
CA ASP A 226 24.52 -12.67 -41.61
C ASP A 226 24.70 -12.00 -40.24
N THR A 227 25.77 -11.22 -40.07
CA THR A 227 25.96 -10.35 -38.89
C THR A 227 24.79 -9.36 -38.74
N ALA A 228 24.36 -8.69 -39.82
CA ALA A 228 23.22 -7.77 -39.78
C ALA A 228 21.91 -8.46 -39.37
N MET A 229 21.66 -9.68 -39.85
CA MET A 229 20.51 -10.48 -39.44
C MET A 229 20.55 -10.84 -37.96
N ILE A 230 21.71 -11.25 -37.43
CA ILE A 230 21.88 -11.58 -36.01
C ILE A 230 21.64 -10.35 -35.14
N VAL A 231 22.21 -9.20 -35.52
CA VAL A 231 22.02 -7.92 -34.83
C VAL A 231 20.54 -7.49 -34.84
N GLY A 232 19.86 -7.66 -35.98
CA GLY A 232 18.41 -7.41 -36.09
C GLY A 232 17.59 -8.34 -35.20
N ALA A 233 17.91 -9.64 -35.14
CA ALA A 233 17.26 -10.58 -34.24
C ALA A 233 17.52 -10.25 -32.76
N ALA A 234 18.75 -9.83 -32.44
CA ALA A 234 19.16 -9.44 -31.10
C ALA A 234 18.45 -8.17 -30.60
N LEU A 235 17.96 -7.29 -31.47
CA LEU A 235 17.11 -6.15 -31.07
C LEU A 235 15.69 -6.57 -30.65
N VAL A 236 15.15 -7.61 -31.30
CA VAL A 236 13.74 -8.02 -31.14
C VAL A 236 13.57 -9.05 -30.02
N VAL A 237 14.46 -10.04 -29.91
CA VAL A 237 14.32 -11.14 -28.93
C VAL A 237 14.24 -10.64 -27.48
N PRO A 238 15.10 -9.70 -27.01
CA PRO A 238 15.01 -9.13 -25.67
C PRO A 238 13.69 -8.41 -25.37
N MET A 239 12.98 -7.86 -26.38
CA MET A 239 11.67 -7.24 -26.16
C MET A 239 10.63 -8.23 -25.65
N VAL A 240 10.72 -9.51 -26.05
CA VAL A 240 9.83 -10.56 -25.54
C VAL A 240 10.04 -10.76 -24.04
N PHE A 241 11.29 -10.69 -23.57
CA PHE A 241 11.61 -10.82 -22.15
C PHE A 241 11.16 -9.60 -21.34
N VAL A 242 11.30 -8.39 -21.88
CA VAL A 242 10.75 -7.18 -21.26
C VAL A 242 9.22 -7.26 -21.15
N HIS A 243 8.55 -7.71 -22.22
CA HIS A 243 7.10 -7.90 -22.20
C HIS A 243 6.67 -8.95 -21.18
N LEU A 244 7.37 -10.08 -21.11
CA LEU A 244 7.12 -11.12 -20.11
C LEU A 244 7.34 -10.61 -18.67
N ALA A 245 8.40 -9.82 -18.45
CA ALA A 245 8.68 -9.21 -17.15
C ALA A 245 7.55 -8.28 -16.71
N GLU A 246 7.07 -7.39 -17.58
CA GLU A 246 5.93 -6.52 -17.28
C GLU A 246 4.64 -7.32 -17.08
N PHE A 247 4.42 -8.39 -17.85
CA PHE A 247 3.29 -9.29 -17.65
C PHE A 247 3.31 -9.94 -16.26
N ILE A 248 4.46 -10.42 -15.81
CA ILE A 248 4.64 -10.99 -14.47
C ILE A 248 4.36 -9.92 -13.40
N LYS A 249 4.89 -8.70 -13.55
CA LYS A 249 4.65 -7.59 -12.61
C LYS A 249 3.16 -7.27 -12.46
N VAL A 250 2.42 -7.18 -13.57
CA VAL A 250 0.98 -6.92 -13.54
C VAL A 250 0.23 -8.06 -12.83
N ARG A 251 0.60 -9.32 -13.09
CA ARG A 251 -0.01 -10.48 -12.43
C ARG A 251 0.26 -10.57 -10.93
N MET A 252 1.38 -10.01 -10.46
CA MET A 252 1.71 -9.95 -9.04
C MET A 252 0.89 -8.92 -8.26
N ASP A 253 0.17 -8.01 -8.92
CA ASP A 253 -0.78 -7.06 -8.32
C ASP A 253 -0.39 -6.52 -6.92
N LEU A 254 0.78 -5.88 -6.85
CA LEU A 254 1.33 -5.35 -5.60
C LEU A 254 0.39 -4.32 -4.95
N THR A 255 -0.05 -3.34 -5.74
CA THR A 255 -0.97 -2.28 -5.29
C THR A 255 -2.30 -2.87 -4.78
N GLY A 256 -2.87 -3.86 -5.48
CA GLY A 256 -4.14 -4.46 -5.06
C GLY A 256 -4.08 -5.14 -3.68
N HIS A 257 -2.96 -5.81 -3.37
CA HIS A 257 -2.77 -6.44 -2.05
C HIS A 257 -2.64 -5.41 -0.93
N LEU A 258 -1.90 -4.32 -1.17
CA LEU A 258 -1.78 -3.19 -0.23
C LEU A 258 -3.13 -2.51 0.00
N ARG A 259 -3.85 -2.21 -1.09
CA ARG A 259 -5.17 -1.59 -1.02
C ARG A 259 -6.15 -2.44 -0.20
N LEU A 260 -6.20 -3.74 -0.47
CA LEU A 260 -7.05 -4.67 0.29
C LEU A 260 -6.70 -4.68 1.78
N PHE A 261 -5.41 -4.69 2.11
CA PHE A 261 -4.96 -4.60 3.50
C PHE A 261 -5.41 -3.30 4.17
N LEU A 262 -5.21 -2.15 3.53
CA LEU A 262 -5.60 -0.85 4.09
C LEU A 262 -7.12 -0.72 4.24
N GLN A 263 -7.89 -1.09 3.21
CA GLN A 263 -9.36 -1.04 3.23
C GLN A 263 -9.95 -1.92 4.33
N SER A 264 -9.47 -3.17 4.42
CA SER A 264 -9.95 -4.11 5.45
C SER A 264 -9.54 -3.66 6.85
N SER A 265 -8.35 -3.08 7.01
CA SER A 265 -7.86 -2.60 8.30
C SER A 265 -8.63 -1.36 8.78
N LEU A 266 -8.85 -0.38 7.89
CA LEU A 266 -9.64 0.82 8.20
C LEU A 266 -11.07 0.44 8.58
N PHE A 267 -11.71 -0.43 7.79
CA PHE A 267 -13.07 -0.90 8.06
C PHE A 267 -13.18 -1.66 9.38
N ARG A 268 -12.23 -2.56 9.67
CA ARG A 268 -12.17 -3.27 10.97
C ARG A 268 -11.98 -2.33 12.14
N LYS A 269 -11.12 -1.31 11.99
CA LYS A 269 -10.87 -0.32 13.03
C LYS A 269 -12.13 0.49 13.34
N TYR A 270 -12.81 0.98 12.30
CA TYR A 270 -14.07 1.73 12.42
C TYR A 270 -15.16 0.95 13.16
N LEU A 271 -15.30 -0.36 12.91
CA LEU A 271 -16.29 -1.20 13.58
C LEU A 271 -15.99 -1.48 15.06
N ASN A 272 -14.73 -1.34 15.49
CA ASN A 272 -14.34 -1.57 16.88
C ASN A 272 -14.17 -0.27 17.70
N TYR A 273 -14.41 0.90 17.10
CA TYR A 273 -14.41 2.18 17.81
C TYR A 273 -15.62 2.35 18.74
N SER A 274 -15.40 3.10 19.83
CA SER A 274 -16.46 3.53 20.73
C SER A 274 -17.47 4.41 20.01
N ASP A 275 -18.71 4.44 20.49
CA ASP A 275 -19.80 5.26 19.91
C ASP A 275 -19.43 6.75 19.82
N GLU A 276 -18.69 7.25 20.81
CA GLU A 276 -18.16 8.62 20.82
C GLU A 276 -17.13 8.86 19.71
N SER A 277 -16.19 7.92 19.51
CA SER A 277 -15.20 8.02 18.43
C SER A 277 -15.82 7.80 17.05
N ARG A 278 -16.95 7.09 16.95
CA ARG A 278 -17.66 6.89 15.67
C ARG A 278 -18.54 8.07 15.31
N SER A 279 -19.13 8.76 16.28
CA SER A 279 -19.98 9.93 16.04
C SER A 279 -19.18 11.15 15.61
N SER A 280 -17.89 11.23 15.96
CA SER A 280 -16.99 12.30 15.51
C SER A 280 -16.57 12.17 14.04
N VAL A 281 -16.75 10.99 13.42
CA VAL A 281 -16.32 10.72 12.04
C VAL A 281 -17.55 10.60 11.13
N PRO A 282 -17.82 11.57 10.25
CA PRO A 282 -18.94 11.49 9.33
C PRO A 282 -18.77 10.30 8.35
N PRO A 283 -19.87 9.64 7.93
CA PRO A 283 -19.80 8.51 7.00
C PRO A 283 -19.11 8.83 5.66
N SER A 284 -19.20 10.09 5.20
CA SER A 284 -18.54 10.55 3.97
C SER A 284 -17.01 10.45 4.05
N GLU A 285 -16.43 10.74 5.22
CA GLU A 285 -14.98 10.60 5.43
C GLU A 285 -14.55 9.15 5.39
N MET A 286 -15.31 8.27 6.04
CA MET A 286 -15.04 6.83 5.97
C MET A 286 -15.12 6.32 4.53
N GLN A 287 -16.10 6.78 3.75
CA GLN A 287 -16.25 6.41 2.35
C GLN A 287 -15.05 6.88 1.50
N THR A 288 -14.64 8.14 1.64
CA THR A 288 -13.48 8.69 0.93
C THR A 288 -12.19 7.97 1.34
N GLY A 289 -12.01 7.71 2.63
CA GLY A 289 -10.86 6.97 3.17
C GLY A 289 -10.72 5.56 2.61
N ILE A 290 -11.83 4.80 2.60
CA ILE A 290 -11.84 3.43 2.03
C ILE A 290 -11.62 3.46 0.52
N THR A 291 -12.24 4.37 -0.22
CA THR A 291 -12.27 4.27 -1.69
C THR A 291 -11.10 4.97 -2.37
N ARG A 292 -10.83 6.23 -2.02
CA ARG A 292 -9.82 7.07 -2.66
C ARG A 292 -8.49 7.04 -1.92
N GLU A 293 -8.48 7.36 -0.63
CA GLU A 293 -7.23 7.58 0.11
C GLU A 293 -6.44 6.28 0.30
N SER A 294 -7.12 5.15 0.53
CA SER A 294 -6.44 3.85 0.61
C SER A 294 -5.80 3.42 -0.73
N LEU A 295 -6.38 3.84 -1.86
CA LEU A 295 -5.82 3.59 -3.19
C LEU A 295 -4.59 4.47 -3.42
N GLU A 296 -4.71 5.77 -3.15
CA GLU A 296 -3.62 6.74 -3.23
C GLU A 296 -2.42 6.32 -2.37
N ALA A 297 -2.68 5.91 -1.11
CA ALA A 297 -1.66 5.41 -0.21
C ALA A 297 -0.99 4.13 -0.74
N ALA A 298 -1.75 3.21 -1.33
CA ALA A 298 -1.18 2.00 -1.94
C ALA A 298 -0.34 2.32 -3.19
N ASP A 299 -0.78 3.27 -4.03
CA ASP A 299 -0.06 3.70 -5.22
C ASP A 299 1.24 4.42 -4.89
N SER A 300 1.29 5.16 -3.77
CA SER A 300 2.53 5.78 -3.28
C SER A 300 3.64 4.74 -3.03
N TYR A 301 3.30 3.55 -2.54
CA TYR A 301 4.28 2.47 -2.34
C TYR A 301 4.90 2.04 -3.67
N ARG A 302 4.07 1.86 -4.71
CA ARG A 302 4.51 1.46 -6.05
C ARG A 302 5.41 2.53 -6.69
N ARG A 303 5.01 3.80 -6.57
CA ARG A 303 5.75 4.94 -7.14
C ARG A 303 7.18 5.04 -6.60
N LEU A 304 7.40 4.67 -5.32
CA LEU A 304 8.76 4.59 -4.79
C LEU A 304 9.63 3.55 -5.51
N LEU A 305 9.06 2.40 -5.88
CA LEU A 305 9.79 1.36 -6.62
C LEU A 305 10.12 1.82 -8.03
N ASP A 306 9.16 2.46 -8.71
CA ASP A 306 9.37 3.06 -10.02
C ASP A 306 10.49 4.11 -9.97
N LEU A 307 10.53 4.94 -8.92
CA LEU A 307 11.60 5.90 -8.69
C LEU A 307 12.97 5.22 -8.53
N ILE A 308 13.08 4.13 -7.77
CA ILE A 308 14.34 3.38 -7.63
C ILE A 308 14.79 2.82 -8.99
N ALA A 309 13.85 2.31 -9.79
CA ALA A 309 14.14 1.82 -11.14
C ALA A 309 14.66 2.94 -12.07
N ILE A 310 14.05 4.12 -11.97
CA ILE A 310 14.46 5.33 -12.69
C ILE A 310 15.87 5.76 -12.26
N PHE A 311 16.19 5.80 -10.97
CA PHE A 311 17.56 6.11 -10.51
C PHE A 311 18.61 5.12 -11.03
N ALA A 312 18.27 3.82 -11.08
CA ALA A 312 19.16 2.81 -11.65
C ALA A 312 19.38 3.04 -13.15
N GLU A 313 18.33 3.41 -13.88
CA GLU A 313 18.44 3.82 -15.29
C GLU A 313 19.42 4.99 -15.45
N LEU A 314 19.25 6.07 -14.68
CA LEU A 314 20.14 7.23 -14.73
C LEU A 314 21.60 6.85 -14.48
N ALA A 315 21.85 5.97 -13.51
CA ALA A 315 23.21 5.52 -13.20
C ALA A 315 23.86 4.78 -14.38
N VAL A 316 23.10 3.92 -15.05
CA VAL A 316 23.55 3.19 -16.26
C VAL A 316 23.86 4.16 -17.41
N PHE A 317 22.98 5.14 -17.65
CA PHE A 317 23.21 6.17 -18.68
C PHE A 317 24.41 7.05 -18.38
N THR A 318 24.57 7.46 -17.12
CA THR A 318 25.72 8.26 -16.68
C THR A 318 27.02 7.49 -16.87
N TYR A 319 27.04 6.22 -16.47
CA TYR A 319 28.18 5.33 -16.68
C TYR A 319 28.55 5.19 -18.16
N PHE A 320 27.56 4.93 -19.01
CA PHE A 320 27.76 4.83 -20.46
C PHE A 320 28.33 6.12 -21.07
N THR A 321 27.80 7.28 -20.67
CA THR A 321 28.27 8.57 -21.19
C THR A 321 29.72 8.86 -20.81
N ILE A 322 30.13 8.50 -19.59
CA ILE A 322 31.51 8.66 -19.12
C ILE A 322 32.48 7.85 -19.98
N LEU A 323 32.09 6.64 -20.42
CA LEU A 323 32.94 5.80 -21.24
C LEU A 323 33.13 6.36 -22.66
N GLU A 324 32.07 6.94 -23.25
CA GLU A 324 32.09 7.37 -24.65
C GLU A 324 32.66 8.80 -24.83
N ASN A 325 32.25 9.76 -23.99
CA ASN A 325 32.71 11.15 -24.08
C ASN A 325 32.92 11.77 -22.68
N PRO A 326 34.15 11.84 -22.17
CA PRO A 326 34.46 12.42 -20.86
C PRO A 326 34.07 13.90 -20.72
N SER A 327 34.03 14.64 -21.83
CA SER A 327 33.65 16.06 -21.85
C SER A 327 32.16 16.31 -21.63
N ALA A 328 31.29 15.35 -22.00
CA ALA A 328 29.84 15.47 -21.88
C ALA A 328 29.33 15.22 -20.46
N VAL A 329 30.19 14.70 -19.57
CA VAL A 329 29.87 14.32 -18.20
C VAL A 329 29.34 15.51 -17.37
N TYR A 330 29.85 16.71 -17.61
CA TYR A 330 29.40 17.92 -16.91
C TYR A 330 27.92 18.20 -17.17
N PHE A 331 27.44 18.02 -18.40
CA PHE A 331 26.02 18.24 -18.75
C PHE A 331 25.12 17.15 -18.20
N VAL A 332 25.57 15.89 -18.27
CA VAL A 332 24.85 14.73 -17.75
C VAL A 332 24.72 14.75 -16.23
N LEU A 333 25.67 15.33 -15.50
CA LEU A 333 25.57 15.51 -14.04
C LEU A 333 24.82 16.79 -13.65
N ALA A 334 24.97 17.88 -14.42
CA ALA A 334 24.31 19.15 -14.12
C ALA A 334 22.79 19.06 -14.23
N MET A 335 22.26 18.30 -15.20
CA MET A 335 20.83 18.13 -15.40
C MET A 335 20.14 17.44 -14.19
N PRO A 336 20.57 16.25 -13.72
CA PRO A 336 20.05 15.63 -12.51
C PRO A 336 20.29 16.46 -11.24
N SER A 337 21.41 17.18 -11.15
CA SER A 337 21.70 18.02 -9.98
C SER A 337 20.73 19.20 -9.85
N THR A 338 20.41 19.85 -10.97
CA THR A 338 19.41 20.93 -11.00
C THR A 338 17.99 20.41 -10.77
N MET A 339 17.67 19.22 -11.26
CA MET A 339 16.41 18.53 -10.92
C MET A 339 16.31 18.16 -9.44
N LEU A 340 17.39 17.64 -8.85
CA LEU A 340 17.45 17.31 -7.43
C LEU A 340 17.28 18.57 -6.58
N LEU A 341 17.93 19.67 -6.96
CA LEU A 341 17.76 20.96 -6.31
C LEU A 341 16.31 21.44 -6.39
N TYR A 342 15.67 21.37 -7.57
CA TYR A 342 14.26 21.71 -7.72
C TYR A 342 13.39 20.84 -6.82
N PHE A 343 13.57 19.53 -6.85
CA PHE A 343 12.83 18.60 -6.00
C PHE A 343 13.00 18.90 -4.50
N LEU A 344 14.23 19.18 -4.03
CA LEU A 344 14.48 19.57 -2.65
C LEU A 344 13.74 20.87 -2.27
N LEU A 345 13.66 21.83 -3.20
CA LEU A 345 12.87 23.05 -3.00
C LEU A 345 11.37 22.74 -2.96
N THR A 346 10.88 21.82 -3.80
CA THR A 346 9.48 21.37 -3.77
C THR A 346 9.14 20.65 -2.46
N LEU A 347 10.06 19.88 -1.88
CA LEU A 347 9.88 19.27 -0.55
C LEU A 347 9.81 20.28 0.60
N CYS A 348 10.39 21.47 0.40
CA CYS A 348 10.30 22.57 1.36
C CYS A 348 9.04 23.44 1.17
N ARG A 349 8.26 23.20 0.11
CA ARG A 349 7.03 23.93 -0.15
C ARG A 349 5.97 23.48 0.86
N PRO A 350 5.32 24.42 1.59
CA PRO A 350 4.20 24.06 2.45
C PRO A 350 3.07 23.49 1.58
N GLU A 351 2.53 22.37 2.03
CA GLU A 351 1.45 21.66 1.35
C GLU A 351 0.18 22.52 1.35
N MET A 352 -0.47 22.65 0.20
CA MET A 352 -1.67 23.49 0.05
C MET A 352 -2.94 22.63 0.16
N ASP A 353 -3.16 22.00 1.31
CA ASP A 353 -4.31 21.10 1.54
C ASP A 353 -5.68 21.79 1.59
N GLN A 354 -5.70 23.11 1.45
CA GLN A 354 -6.91 23.94 1.45
C GLN A 354 -7.94 23.50 0.40
N TRP A 355 -7.49 22.90 -0.71
CA TRP A 355 -8.41 22.39 -1.73
C TRP A 355 -9.10 21.10 -1.29
N LYS A 356 -8.38 20.21 -0.59
CA LYS A 356 -8.92 18.96 -0.03
C LYS A 356 -9.94 19.27 1.06
N GLU A 357 -9.67 20.26 1.90
CA GLU A 357 -10.63 20.74 2.92
C GLU A 357 -11.92 21.26 2.27
N ALA A 358 -11.80 22.07 1.22
CA ALA A 358 -12.95 22.60 0.49
C ALA A 358 -13.73 21.48 -0.22
N GLU A 359 -13.06 20.47 -0.77
CA GLU A 359 -13.69 19.27 -1.33
C GLU A 359 -14.48 18.50 -0.26
N MET A 360 -13.87 18.26 0.90
CA MET A 360 -14.52 17.57 2.02
C MET A 360 -15.72 18.34 2.56
N SER A 361 -15.65 19.68 2.61
CA SER A 361 -16.78 20.54 2.97
C SER A 361 -17.96 20.33 2.01
N VAL A 362 -17.71 20.26 0.70
CA VAL A 362 -18.73 19.96 -0.31
C VAL A 362 -19.34 18.56 -0.10
N LEU A 363 -18.51 17.53 0.12
CA LEU A 363 -18.97 16.16 0.34
C LEU A 363 -19.84 16.04 1.61
N ARG A 364 -19.42 16.68 2.71
CA ARG A 364 -20.19 16.72 3.97
C ARG A 364 -21.54 17.38 3.75
N LEU A 365 -21.58 18.53 3.09
CA LEU A 365 -22.82 19.24 2.79
C LEU A 365 -23.78 18.39 1.93
N VAL A 366 -23.26 17.71 0.90
CA VAL A 366 -24.06 16.81 0.05
C VAL A 366 -24.63 15.65 0.87
N SER A 367 -23.82 15.05 1.75
CA SER A 367 -24.27 13.96 2.64
C SER A 367 -25.37 14.44 3.60
N GLU A 368 -25.19 15.61 4.21
CA GLU A 368 -26.16 16.20 5.13
C GLU A 368 -27.48 16.55 4.42
N VAL A 369 -27.42 17.16 3.24
CA VAL A 369 -28.60 17.47 2.43
C VAL A 369 -29.36 16.20 2.03
N CYS A 370 -28.64 15.12 1.68
CA CYS A 370 -29.26 13.83 1.39
C CYS A 370 -29.97 13.24 2.63
N HIS A 371 -29.33 13.32 3.81
CA HIS A 371 -29.89 12.79 5.05
C HIS A 371 -31.11 13.60 5.53
N CYS A 372 -31.03 14.92 5.45
CA CYS A 372 -32.04 15.86 5.96
C CYS A 372 -33.01 16.36 4.87
N TYR A 373 -33.09 15.68 3.72
CA TYR A 373 -33.87 16.15 2.57
C TYR A 373 -35.33 16.47 2.90
N ARG A 374 -35.99 15.60 3.67
CA ARG A 374 -37.40 15.82 4.08
C ARG A 374 -37.55 17.12 4.86
N LEU A 375 -36.65 17.37 5.80
CA LEU A 375 -36.67 18.58 6.63
C LEU A 375 -36.42 19.83 5.77
N ILE A 376 -35.48 19.77 4.82
CA ILE A 376 -35.24 20.87 3.88
C ILE A 376 -36.48 21.16 3.02
N ALA A 377 -37.17 20.12 2.56
CA ALA A 377 -38.38 20.24 1.77
C ALA A 377 -39.55 20.80 2.58
N ASP A 378 -39.77 20.29 3.79
CA ASP A 378 -40.89 20.67 4.66
C ASP A 378 -40.75 22.13 5.17
N TYR A 379 -39.52 22.59 5.39
CA TYR A 379 -39.22 23.97 5.80
C TYR A 379 -38.94 24.92 4.63
N PHE A 380 -39.18 24.50 3.37
CA PHE A 380 -38.98 25.30 2.16
C PHE A 380 -37.56 25.88 1.98
N GLN A 381 -36.53 25.24 2.53
CA GLN A 381 -35.14 25.73 2.53
C GLN A 381 -34.31 25.33 1.31
N ARG A 382 -34.95 24.81 0.24
CA ARG A 382 -34.25 24.37 -0.98
C ARG A 382 -33.36 25.47 -1.61
N PRO A 383 -33.81 26.73 -1.74
CA PRO A 383 -32.97 27.79 -2.32
C PRO A 383 -31.73 28.07 -1.47
N GLN A 384 -31.89 28.11 -0.13
CA GLN A 384 -30.78 28.35 0.79
C GLN A 384 -29.73 27.24 0.68
N MET A 385 -30.16 25.98 0.55
CA MET A 385 -29.23 24.86 0.42
C MET A 385 -28.51 24.83 -0.93
N ASN A 386 -29.19 25.22 -2.01
CA ASN A 386 -28.53 25.41 -3.31
C ASN A 386 -27.48 26.52 -3.25
N GLU A 387 -27.77 27.65 -2.59
CA GLU A 387 -26.78 28.72 -2.40
C GLU A 387 -25.59 28.27 -1.56
N ALA A 388 -25.83 27.53 -0.47
CA ALA A 388 -24.77 26.97 0.37
C ALA A 388 -23.86 26.05 -0.45
N PHE A 389 -24.44 25.14 -1.25
CA PHE A 389 -23.68 24.27 -2.14
C PHE A 389 -22.87 25.06 -3.17
N GLN A 390 -23.48 26.07 -3.80
CA GLN A 390 -22.78 26.91 -4.77
C GLN A 390 -21.60 27.66 -4.14
N ARG A 391 -21.72 28.13 -2.89
CA ARG A 391 -20.62 28.78 -2.16
C ARG A 391 -19.49 27.79 -1.89
N SER A 392 -19.77 26.63 -1.29
CA SER A 392 -18.76 25.60 -1.02
C SER A 392 -18.07 25.11 -2.31
N ALA A 393 -18.82 24.87 -3.38
CA ALA A 393 -18.26 24.49 -4.68
C ALA A 393 -17.40 25.62 -5.30
N SER A 394 -17.78 26.88 -5.09
CA SER A 394 -16.99 28.02 -5.55
C SER A 394 -15.67 28.18 -4.79
N GLU A 395 -15.66 27.87 -3.50
CA GLU A 395 -14.45 27.85 -2.66
C GLU A 395 -13.51 26.73 -3.09
N MET A 396 -14.03 25.51 -3.29
CA MET A 396 -13.25 24.39 -3.83
C MET A 396 -12.58 24.75 -5.15
N ARG A 397 -13.35 25.30 -6.10
CA ARG A 397 -12.80 25.73 -7.40
C ARG A 397 -11.70 26.79 -7.25
N ARG A 398 -11.85 27.77 -6.35
CA ARG A 398 -10.83 28.81 -6.13
C ARG A 398 -9.54 28.22 -5.54
N ASN A 399 -9.67 27.27 -4.62
CA ASN A 399 -8.52 26.61 -3.99
C ASN A 399 -7.83 25.60 -4.91
N LEU A 400 -8.53 25.08 -5.93
CA LEU A 400 -7.96 24.14 -6.91
C LEU A 400 -7.02 24.81 -7.93
N VAL A 401 -7.21 26.11 -8.23
CA VAL A 401 -6.41 26.79 -9.26
C VAL A 401 -4.92 26.89 -8.91
N PRO A 402 -4.52 27.32 -7.69
CA PRO A 402 -3.11 27.33 -7.28
C PRO A 402 -2.44 25.95 -7.36
N GLU A 403 -3.18 24.89 -7.01
CA GLU A 403 -2.69 23.50 -7.09
C GLU A 403 -2.44 23.08 -8.54
N ASN A 404 -3.39 23.36 -9.43
CA ASN A 404 -3.22 23.09 -10.86
C ASN A 404 -2.03 23.86 -11.47
N VAL A 405 -1.79 25.09 -11.01
CA VAL A 405 -0.63 25.88 -11.44
C VAL A 405 0.67 25.27 -10.90
N ALA A 406 0.68 24.75 -9.66
CA ALA A 406 1.81 24.04 -9.11
C ALA A 406 2.14 22.78 -9.93
N HIS A 407 1.14 21.93 -10.20
CA HIS A 407 1.30 20.75 -11.06
C HIS A 407 1.80 21.10 -12.45
N LEU A 408 1.27 22.17 -13.06
CA LEU A 408 1.74 22.62 -14.36
C LEU A 408 3.24 22.99 -14.31
N ASN A 409 3.66 23.75 -13.30
CA ASN A 409 5.07 24.13 -13.17
C ASN A 409 5.97 22.90 -12.99
N ASP A 410 5.55 21.95 -12.18
CA ASP A 410 6.29 20.71 -11.95
C ASP A 410 6.36 19.82 -13.20
N ASP A 411 5.28 19.76 -13.99
CA ASP A 411 5.25 19.02 -15.25
C ASP A 411 6.17 19.63 -16.32
N PHE A 412 6.28 20.96 -16.34
CA PHE A 412 7.01 21.69 -17.37
C PHE A 412 8.48 21.89 -17.02
N PHE A 413 8.84 22.21 -15.77
CA PHE A 413 10.23 22.40 -15.34
C PHE A 413 11.22 21.35 -15.90
N PRO A 414 10.97 20.03 -15.77
CA PRO A 414 11.84 18.98 -16.31
C PRO A 414 11.88 18.95 -17.84
N LYS A 415 10.79 19.32 -18.50
CA LYS A 415 10.68 19.42 -19.96
C LYS A 415 11.42 20.63 -20.52
N TRP A 416 11.53 21.72 -19.75
CA TRP A 416 12.32 22.91 -20.12
C TRP A 416 13.82 22.68 -19.96
N LEU A 417 14.21 21.82 -19.03
CA LEU A 417 15.61 21.61 -18.72
C LEU A 417 16.38 21.01 -19.91
N GLY A 418 15.80 20.02 -20.58
CA GLY A 418 16.49 19.35 -21.68
C GLY A 418 16.78 20.25 -22.89
N PRO A 419 15.86 21.09 -23.43
CA PRO A 419 16.19 22.02 -24.51
C PRO A 419 17.19 23.09 -24.10
N ILE A 420 17.15 23.55 -22.84
CA ILE A 420 18.11 24.52 -22.31
C ILE A 420 19.52 23.93 -22.33
N PHE A 421 19.71 22.73 -21.78
CA PHE A 421 21.01 22.06 -21.76
C PHE A 421 21.47 21.61 -23.15
N MET A 422 20.57 21.14 -24.00
CA MET A 422 20.87 20.81 -25.40
C MET A 422 21.31 22.06 -26.19
N GLY A 423 20.59 23.18 -26.02
CA GLY A 423 20.96 24.45 -26.65
C GLY A 423 22.31 24.97 -26.16
N LEU A 424 22.60 24.83 -24.87
CA LEU A 424 23.88 25.24 -24.28
C LEU A 424 25.04 24.34 -24.73
N TYR A 425 24.81 23.03 -24.84
CA TYR A 425 25.78 22.08 -25.40
C TYR A 425 26.11 22.42 -26.86
N ILE A 426 25.09 22.63 -27.70
CA ILE A 426 25.27 23.04 -29.09
C ILE A 426 26.01 24.38 -29.17
N ALA A 427 25.69 25.35 -28.32
CA ALA A 427 26.33 26.67 -28.35
C ALA A 427 27.82 26.61 -28.01
N LEU A 428 28.23 25.70 -27.11
CA LEU A 428 29.63 25.54 -26.70
C LEU A 428 30.44 24.72 -27.71
N ASP A 429 29.89 23.63 -28.25
CA ASP A 429 30.58 22.77 -29.22
C ASP A 429 30.45 23.26 -30.68
N ALA A 430 29.61 24.26 -30.96
CA ALA A 430 29.39 24.79 -32.30
C ALA A 430 30.66 25.35 -32.96
N SER A 431 31.58 25.97 -32.20
CA SER A 431 32.85 26.47 -32.73
C SER A 431 33.72 25.34 -33.26
N ASP A 432 33.79 24.25 -32.50
CA ASP A 432 34.67 23.11 -32.77
C ASP A 432 34.13 22.30 -33.96
N VAL A 433 32.80 22.13 -34.02
CA VAL A 433 32.12 21.49 -35.15
C VAL A 433 32.21 22.33 -36.43
N ALA A 434 32.09 23.66 -36.32
CA ALA A 434 32.23 24.57 -37.47
C ALA A 434 33.65 24.61 -38.04
N GLU A 435 34.69 24.49 -37.21
CA GLU A 435 36.07 24.36 -37.65
C GLU A 435 36.34 23.02 -38.35
N ILE A 436 35.76 21.92 -37.85
CA ILE A 436 35.86 20.60 -38.48
C ILE A 436 35.14 20.59 -39.84
N ALA A 437 34.00 21.29 -39.97
CA ALA A 437 33.22 21.37 -41.20
C ALA A 437 33.92 22.09 -42.36
N ARG A 438 34.89 22.97 -42.07
CA ARG A 438 35.67 23.64 -43.11
C ARG A 438 36.69 22.73 -43.79
N LYS A 439 36.98 21.53 -43.27
CA LYS A 439 37.90 20.56 -43.87
C LYS A 439 37.12 19.54 -44.73
N PRO A 440 37.21 19.59 -46.07
CA PRO A 440 36.38 18.77 -46.97
C PRO A 440 36.61 17.25 -46.84
N GLN A 441 37.76 16.81 -46.33
CA GLN A 441 38.06 15.39 -46.06
C GLN A 441 37.39 14.81 -44.80
N LYS A 442 36.77 15.64 -43.94
CA LYS A 442 36.12 15.21 -42.68
C LYS A 442 34.60 15.38 -42.68
N LEU A 443 33.98 15.55 -43.85
CA LEU A 443 32.53 15.74 -43.98
C LEU A 443 31.72 14.52 -43.49
N GLU A 444 32.27 13.32 -43.56
CA GLU A 444 31.66 12.11 -42.98
C GLU A 444 31.80 12.03 -41.46
N LEU A 445 32.87 12.62 -40.89
CA LEU A 445 33.03 12.76 -39.45
C LEU A 445 31.89 13.59 -38.86
N LEU A 446 31.41 14.59 -39.62
CA LEU A 446 30.22 15.38 -39.31
C LEU A 446 28.90 14.60 -39.38
N VAL A 447 28.80 13.58 -40.24
CA VAL A 447 27.64 12.67 -40.25
C VAL A 447 27.66 11.80 -39.00
N ALA A 448 28.84 11.33 -38.57
CA ALA A 448 29.03 10.65 -37.30
C ALA A 448 28.76 11.57 -36.10
N THR A 449 29.15 12.85 -36.13
CA THR A 449 28.80 13.84 -35.10
C THR A 449 27.30 14.15 -35.10
N ARG A 450 26.65 14.19 -36.28
CA ARG A 450 25.19 14.38 -36.42
C ARG A 450 24.41 13.17 -35.89
N TYR A 451 24.95 11.96 -36.04
CA TYR A 451 24.41 10.74 -35.44
C TYR A 451 24.68 10.66 -33.94
N LYS A 452 25.86 11.07 -33.45
CA LYS A 452 26.15 11.26 -32.02
C LYS A 452 25.24 12.31 -31.37
N ALA A 453 24.92 13.39 -32.08
CA ALA A 453 23.93 14.38 -31.67
C ALA A 453 22.48 13.85 -31.71
N HIS A 454 22.16 12.93 -32.63
CA HIS A 454 20.87 12.23 -32.65
C HIS A 454 20.76 11.16 -31.55
N LEU A 455 21.87 10.54 -31.16
CA LEU A 455 22.00 9.68 -29.97
C LEU A 455 21.83 10.52 -28.69
N LEU A 456 22.46 11.68 -28.58
CA LEU A 456 22.21 12.67 -27.53
C LEU A 456 20.77 13.24 -27.57
N GLY A 457 20.14 13.25 -28.73
CA GLY A 457 18.72 13.58 -28.92
C GLY A 457 17.77 12.46 -28.48
N LEU A 458 18.17 11.21 -28.65
CA LEU A 458 17.52 10.03 -28.05
C LEU A 458 17.74 10.03 -26.53
N ASP A 459 18.93 10.40 -26.06
CA ASP A 459 19.23 10.63 -24.65
C ASP A 459 18.34 11.76 -24.12
N TYR A 460 18.10 12.85 -24.86
CA TYR A 460 17.14 13.88 -24.50
C TYR A 460 15.69 13.37 -24.42
N VAL A 461 15.24 12.53 -25.36
CA VAL A 461 13.89 11.93 -25.29
C VAL A 461 13.78 11.03 -24.06
N ILE A 462 14.83 10.27 -23.75
CA ILE A 462 14.91 9.39 -22.57
C ILE A 462 15.00 10.22 -21.28
N PHE A 463 15.80 11.29 -21.26
CA PHE A 463 15.93 12.23 -20.14
C PHE A 463 14.67 13.05 -19.93
N SER A 464 13.93 13.41 -20.98
CA SER A 464 12.62 14.06 -20.90
C SER A 464 11.54 13.11 -20.39
N TYR A 465 11.64 11.83 -20.75
CA TYR A 465 10.74 10.78 -20.25
C TYR A 465 11.06 10.43 -18.79
N PHE A 466 12.35 10.33 -18.46
CA PHE A 466 12.91 10.19 -17.12
C PHE A 466 12.47 11.35 -16.22
N SER A 467 12.58 12.58 -16.72
CA SER A 467 12.31 13.78 -15.94
C SER A 467 10.81 13.98 -15.71
N HIS A 468 9.97 13.70 -16.72
CA HIS A 468 8.52 13.67 -16.53
C HIS A 468 8.08 12.53 -15.62
N SER A 469 8.64 11.33 -15.76
CA SER A 469 8.28 10.18 -14.91
C SER A 469 8.78 10.32 -13.47
N LEU A 470 9.94 10.94 -13.25
CA LEU A 470 10.51 11.19 -11.93
C LEU A 470 9.74 12.28 -11.21
N ILE A 471 9.46 13.42 -11.87
CA ILE A 471 8.70 14.50 -11.22
C ILE A 471 7.25 14.10 -11.02
N ASN A 472 6.58 13.49 -12.01
CA ASN A 472 5.22 13.00 -11.81
C ASN A 472 5.20 11.97 -10.69
N GLY A 473 6.10 10.97 -10.70
CA GLY A 473 6.17 9.94 -9.67
C GLY A 473 6.46 10.48 -8.27
N LEU A 474 7.26 11.54 -8.15
CA LEU A 474 7.59 12.21 -6.89
C LEU A 474 6.48 13.13 -6.40
N ASN A 475 5.91 13.96 -7.27
CA ASN A 475 4.77 14.81 -6.95
C ASN A 475 3.58 13.98 -6.52
N ASP A 476 3.31 12.93 -7.27
CA ASP A 476 2.27 11.99 -6.96
C ASP A 476 2.51 11.22 -5.64
N LEU A 477 3.78 10.96 -5.29
CA LEU A 477 4.15 10.39 -4.00
C LEU A 477 3.86 11.37 -2.86
N VAL A 478 4.05 12.67 -3.10
CA VAL A 478 3.76 13.75 -2.16
C VAL A 478 2.23 13.95 -2.03
N ILE A 479 1.50 14.05 -3.15
CA ILE A 479 0.04 14.25 -3.20
C ILE A 479 -0.71 13.11 -2.48
N CYS A 480 -0.31 11.86 -2.72
CA CYS A 480 -0.96 10.68 -2.14
C CYS A 480 -0.71 10.48 -0.65
N TRP A 481 0.11 11.33 -0.05
CA TRP A 481 0.60 11.12 1.30
C TRP A 481 0.51 12.35 2.20
N SER A 482 -0.20 13.37 1.73
CA SER A 482 -0.66 14.44 2.59
C SER A 482 -1.84 13.97 3.46
N PRO A 483 -1.75 14.08 4.79
CA PRO A 483 -2.85 13.72 5.68
C PRO A 483 -4.03 14.70 5.52
N PRO A 484 -5.27 14.23 5.31
CA PRO A 484 -6.45 15.09 5.38
C PRO A 484 -6.69 15.43 6.85
N LEU A 485 -6.27 16.61 7.31
CA LEU A 485 -6.46 17.04 8.70
C LEU A 485 -7.34 18.27 8.77
N HIS A 486 -8.60 17.93 9.02
CA HIS A 486 -9.77 18.75 9.20
C HIS A 486 -9.60 20.05 10.01
N GLU A 487 -10.32 21.08 9.55
CA GLU A 487 -10.88 22.12 10.41
C GLU A 487 -12.41 21.98 10.41
N ALA A 488 -13.01 21.90 11.60
CA ALA A 488 -14.40 22.24 11.86
C ALA A 488 -14.42 23.34 12.93
N PRO A 489 -15.34 24.32 12.85
CA PRO A 489 -15.31 25.48 13.72
C PRO A 489 -15.70 25.09 15.15
N MET A 490 -14.77 25.34 16.08
CA MET A 490 -14.93 25.63 17.51
C MET A 490 -16.33 25.43 18.11
N ILE A 491 -16.73 24.19 18.41
CA ILE A 491 -17.57 23.86 19.58
C ILE A 491 -17.13 22.47 20.09
N GLY A 492 -16.43 22.44 21.23
CA GLY A 492 -16.24 21.21 22.02
C GLY A 492 -14.92 20.44 21.80
N SER A 493 -13.87 20.90 22.50
CA SER A 493 -12.81 20.10 23.15
C SER A 493 -12.83 18.56 22.99
N GLN A 494 -11.69 18.01 22.55
CA GLN A 494 -11.19 16.61 22.66
C GLN A 494 -11.81 15.54 21.74
N ALA A 495 -11.33 15.38 20.49
CA ALA A 495 -11.61 14.12 19.75
C ALA A 495 -10.69 13.74 18.55
N MET A 496 -9.74 14.56 18.10
CA MET A 496 -9.05 14.32 16.80
C MET A 496 -7.73 13.52 16.86
N GLY A 497 -7.35 12.95 18.01
CA GLY A 497 -6.18 12.07 18.13
C GLY A 497 -6.46 10.58 17.91
N ARG A 498 -7.68 10.19 17.46
CA ARG A 498 -8.16 8.79 17.46
C ARG A 498 -8.54 8.22 16.10
N LEU A 499 -8.19 8.89 15.01
CA LEU A 499 -8.48 8.38 13.66
C LEU A 499 -7.35 7.52 13.07
N TRP A 500 -6.13 7.61 13.62
CA TRP A 500 -4.97 6.82 13.21
C TRP A 500 -4.21 6.26 14.40
#